data_AF-A0A5R8Q8C7-F1
#
_entry.id   AF-A0A5R8Q8C7-F1
#
_cell.length_a   1.000
_cell.length_b   1.000
_cell.length_c   1.000
_cell.angle_alpha   90.00
_cell.angle_beta   90.00
_cell.angle_gamma   90.00
#
_symmetry.space_group_name_H-M   'P 1'
#
loop_
_entity.id
_entity.type
_entity.pdbx_description
1 polymer ?
#
loop_
_entity_poly.entity_id
_entity_poly.type
_entity_poly.pdbx_seq_one_letter_code
_entity_poly.pdbx_strand_id
1 'polypeptide(L)'
;MKKLKVLLSVLTIAALSGSVAPTVFAEDTGTETSGENVNVSDENTLDESASNEAAGTANNAVTEEKNEEDNKVSVFASGDEVTISDPALKAALNGLVSSSRNADDILTQGDLASISGSISLASLGIEDITGIEYLVNVTKIDLRDNIIQDITPLASMTQLTKINVTQNIITDFRPLQGLTNLTVMAITDQYMYYQISDFDGTAINEFIAPDGTPMTVVAVSHDGNYDAASNTISWTGLENTSSVEYLVSHRVTLNGINTIFNGAQEIRYTTFVNQNAVEPTNSASSTSTGTTSSTLPNTGENSVEFALAGAAVTAIATVILVRRKK
;
A
#
# COMPACT_ATOMS: atom_id res chain seq x y z
N MET A 1 15.79 24.43 -24.72
CA MET A 1 15.56 23.28 -25.65
C MET A 1 16.03 21.92 -25.10
N LYS A 2 17.12 21.82 -24.30
CA LYS A 2 17.51 20.54 -23.66
C LYS A 2 16.61 20.11 -22.49
N LYS A 3 16.08 21.05 -21.69
CA LYS A 3 15.12 20.76 -20.59
C LYS A 3 13.78 20.16 -21.04
N LEU A 4 13.33 20.44 -22.26
CA LEU A 4 12.03 19.95 -22.79
C LEU A 4 12.10 18.52 -23.36
N LYS A 5 13.31 18.04 -23.72
CA LYS A 5 13.51 16.66 -24.17
C LYS A 5 13.44 15.65 -23.01
N VAL A 6 13.88 16.05 -21.82
CA VAL A 6 13.95 15.18 -20.63
C VAL A 6 12.55 14.88 -20.08
N LEU A 7 11.68 15.89 -20.00
CA LEU A 7 10.29 15.72 -19.59
C LEU A 7 9.53 14.78 -20.54
N LEU A 8 9.84 14.84 -21.84
CA LEU A 8 9.21 14.01 -22.86
C LEU A 8 9.68 12.54 -22.80
N SER A 9 10.93 12.29 -22.40
CA SER A 9 11.47 10.93 -22.20
C SER A 9 10.90 10.24 -20.95
N VAL A 10 10.67 10.97 -19.85
CA VAL A 10 9.98 10.43 -18.66
C VAL A 10 8.51 10.12 -18.99
N LEU A 11 7.86 10.99 -19.79
CA LEU A 11 6.49 10.78 -20.27
C LEU A 11 6.34 9.57 -21.23
N THR A 12 7.40 9.18 -21.96
CA THR A 12 7.35 8.05 -22.90
C THR A 12 7.61 6.70 -22.23
N ILE A 13 8.37 6.65 -21.14
CA ILE A 13 8.65 5.38 -20.44
C ILE A 13 7.42 4.89 -19.65
N ALA A 14 6.65 5.79 -19.04
CA ALA A 14 5.35 5.45 -18.43
C ALA A 14 4.32 4.94 -19.46
N ALA A 15 4.52 5.21 -20.75
CA ALA A 15 3.69 4.68 -21.84
C ALA A 15 4.24 3.38 -22.47
N LEU A 16 5.44 2.94 -22.08
CA LEU A 16 6.13 1.75 -22.59
C LEU A 16 6.09 0.55 -21.62
N SER A 17 5.69 0.74 -20.36
CA SER A 17 5.10 -0.36 -19.59
C SER A 17 3.75 -0.65 -20.23
N GLY A 18 3.73 -1.65 -21.13
CA GLY A 18 2.53 -2.04 -21.85
C GLY A 18 1.36 -2.11 -20.87
N SER A 19 0.31 -1.35 -21.17
CA SER A 19 -0.98 -1.43 -20.49
C SER A 19 -1.42 -2.89 -20.53
N VAL A 20 -1.08 -3.63 -19.47
CA VAL A 20 -1.86 -4.79 -19.09
C VAL A 20 -3.17 -4.16 -18.65
N ALA A 21 -4.25 -4.46 -19.37
CA ALA A 21 -5.58 -4.02 -18.97
C ALA A 21 -5.71 -4.29 -17.46
N PRO A 22 -6.24 -3.34 -16.67
CA PRO A 22 -6.40 -3.56 -15.23
C PRO A 22 -7.09 -4.91 -15.07
N THR A 23 -6.46 -5.80 -14.29
CA THR A 23 -7.09 -7.04 -13.86
C THR A 23 -8.43 -6.61 -13.29
N VAL A 24 -9.52 -6.96 -13.96
CA VAL A 24 -10.84 -6.38 -13.67
C VAL A 24 -11.21 -6.78 -12.26
N PHE A 25 -10.95 -5.89 -11.30
CA PHE A 25 -11.62 -5.84 -10.01
C PHE A 25 -13.04 -5.41 -10.35
N ALA A 26 -13.86 -6.35 -10.78
CA ALA A 26 -15.26 -6.08 -11.04
C ALA A 26 -15.86 -5.58 -9.72
N GLU A 27 -16.41 -4.37 -9.75
CA GLU A 27 -17.31 -3.89 -8.70
C GLU A 27 -18.50 -4.85 -8.70
N ASP A 28 -18.44 -5.83 -7.81
CA ASP A 28 -19.58 -6.67 -7.47
C ASP A 28 -20.52 -5.79 -6.65
N THR A 29 -21.28 -4.93 -7.34
CA THR A 29 -22.36 -4.15 -6.73
C THR A 29 -23.51 -5.11 -6.41
N GLY A 30 -23.28 -6.00 -5.45
CA GLY A 30 -24.22 -6.98 -4.96
C GLY A 30 -25.40 -6.28 -4.29
N THR A 31 -26.40 -5.92 -5.08
CA THR A 31 -27.78 -5.81 -4.61
C THR A 31 -28.39 -7.21 -4.67
N GLU A 32 -28.02 -8.07 -3.74
CA GLU A 32 -28.83 -9.27 -3.49
C GLU A 32 -29.96 -8.88 -2.54
N THR A 33 -31.12 -8.65 -3.16
CA THR A 33 -32.39 -8.49 -2.47
C THR A 33 -32.74 -9.76 -1.70
N SER A 34 -33.10 -9.56 -0.44
CA SER A 34 -33.78 -10.48 0.45
C SER A 34 -34.94 -11.25 -0.19
N GLY A 35 -35.06 -12.53 0.15
CA GLY A 35 -36.21 -13.41 -0.10
C GLY A 35 -35.70 -14.78 -0.57
N GLU A 36 -36.08 -15.92 -0.04
CA GLU A 36 -37.25 -16.26 0.75
C GLU A 36 -36.95 -17.60 1.43
N ASN A 37 -37.31 -17.68 2.71
CA ASN A 37 -37.17 -18.87 3.54
C ASN A 37 -38.28 -19.86 3.12
N VAL A 38 -37.94 -20.96 2.45
CA VAL A 38 -38.88 -22.08 2.24
C VAL A 38 -38.35 -23.32 2.93
N ASN A 39 -38.89 -23.52 4.12
CA ASN A 39 -38.94 -24.78 4.83
C ASN A 39 -39.78 -25.79 4.03
N VAL A 40 -39.20 -26.94 3.69
CA VAL A 40 -39.99 -28.15 3.41
C VAL A 40 -39.37 -29.28 4.20
N SER A 41 -40.10 -29.69 5.24
CA SER A 41 -39.95 -30.95 5.91
C SER A 41 -40.62 -32.06 5.08
N ASP A 42 -40.08 -33.26 5.30
CA ASP A 42 -40.75 -34.55 5.31
C ASP A 42 -40.64 -35.50 4.09
N GLU A 43 -40.18 -36.69 4.50
CA GLU A 43 -40.51 -38.04 4.04
C GLU A 43 -39.64 -38.76 2.98
N ASN A 44 -38.71 -39.56 3.53
CA ASN A 44 -38.74 -41.03 3.54
C ASN A 44 -38.56 -41.75 2.18
N THR A 45 -37.48 -42.55 2.06
CA THR A 45 -37.62 -44.02 1.94
C THR A 45 -36.29 -44.75 2.08
N LEU A 46 -36.39 -45.80 2.89
CA LEU A 46 -35.47 -46.89 3.22
C LEU A 46 -34.79 -47.55 2.01
N ASP A 47 -33.53 -47.96 2.20
CA ASP A 47 -33.12 -49.31 1.79
C ASP A 47 -32.09 -49.89 2.77
N GLU A 48 -32.43 -51.04 3.32
CA GLU A 48 -31.62 -51.91 4.17
C GLU A 48 -30.96 -52.98 3.30
N SER A 49 -29.69 -53.27 3.52
CA SER A 49 -29.15 -54.62 3.75
C SER A 49 -27.61 -54.54 3.74
N ALA A 50 -26.99 -54.75 4.90
CA ALA A 50 -26.44 -56.03 5.35
C ALA A 50 -25.18 -56.42 4.55
N SER A 51 -24.05 -56.87 5.09
CA SER A 51 -23.63 -57.32 6.43
C SER A 51 -22.24 -57.93 6.18
N ASN A 52 -21.25 -57.73 7.04
CA ASN A 52 -20.50 -58.85 7.60
C ASN A 52 -19.59 -58.46 8.77
N GLU A 53 -19.65 -59.36 9.75
CA GLU A 53 -18.89 -59.68 10.95
C GLU A 53 -17.35 -59.76 10.74
N ALA A 54 -16.45 -59.88 11.73
CA ALA A 54 -16.40 -59.66 13.18
C ALA A 54 -14.96 -60.03 13.63
N ALA A 55 -14.61 -59.59 14.84
CA ALA A 55 -13.55 -60.11 15.75
C ALA A 55 -12.08 -60.00 15.29
N GLY A 56 -11.12 -59.53 16.08
CA GLY A 56 -11.01 -59.28 17.51
C GLY A 56 -9.61 -59.70 17.95
N THR A 57 -8.92 -58.91 18.79
CA THR A 57 -8.11 -59.33 19.97
C THR A 57 -7.32 -58.12 20.49
N ALA A 58 -7.26 -58.05 21.82
CA ALA A 58 -6.85 -56.93 22.64
C ALA A 58 -5.35 -56.88 23.01
N ASN A 59 -5.00 -55.76 23.66
CA ASN A 59 -3.91 -55.50 24.59
C ASN A 59 -2.54 -55.05 24.02
N ASN A 60 -2.21 -53.76 24.20
CA ASN A 60 -1.32 -53.39 25.31
C ASN A 60 -1.39 -51.88 25.60
N ALA A 61 -1.58 -51.54 26.88
CA ALA A 61 -1.49 -50.18 27.38
C ALA A 61 -0.02 -49.80 27.57
N VAL A 62 0.41 -48.70 26.99
CA VAL A 62 1.57 -47.91 27.44
C VAL A 62 1.13 -46.46 27.42
N THR A 63 1.05 -45.89 28.61
CA THR A 63 0.89 -44.47 28.89
C THR A 63 2.13 -43.71 28.44
N GLU A 64 2.00 -42.88 27.42
CA GLU A 64 2.89 -41.74 27.19
C GLU A 64 2.05 -40.47 27.19
N GLU A 65 2.08 -39.76 28.31
CA GLU A 65 1.70 -38.35 28.38
C GLU A 65 2.68 -37.55 27.52
N LYS A 66 2.21 -37.02 26.39
CA LYS A 66 2.91 -35.99 25.62
C LYS A 66 1.92 -34.97 25.07
N ASN A 67 1.83 -33.86 25.80
CA ASN A 67 1.61 -32.47 25.37
C ASN A 67 0.50 -32.21 24.34
N GLU A 68 -0.71 -31.95 24.85
CA GLU A 68 -1.78 -31.20 24.18
C GLU A 68 -1.45 -29.68 24.10
N GLU A 69 -0.36 -29.30 23.44
CA GLU A 69 -0.05 -27.87 23.17
C GLU A 69 -0.18 -27.48 21.69
N ASP A 70 -0.48 -28.41 20.80
CA ASP A 70 -0.67 -28.15 19.37
C ASP A 70 -2.13 -28.36 18.96
N ASN A 71 -3.01 -27.43 19.34
CA ASN A 71 -4.18 -26.96 18.56
C ASN A 71 -5.09 -26.08 19.43
N LYS A 72 -4.54 -24.99 19.98
CA LYS A 72 -5.39 -23.94 20.53
C LYS A 72 -5.89 -23.09 19.36
N VAL A 73 -6.94 -23.56 18.68
CA VAL A 73 -7.84 -22.64 17.98
C VAL A 73 -8.27 -21.63 19.05
N SER A 74 -7.73 -20.42 18.98
CA SER A 74 -8.07 -19.34 19.87
C SER A 74 -9.53 -18.99 19.61
N VAL A 75 -10.42 -19.61 20.38
CA VAL A 75 -11.79 -19.14 20.55
C VAL A 75 -11.68 -17.84 21.33
N PHE A 76 -11.41 -16.75 20.63
CA PHE A 76 -11.41 -15.42 21.22
C PHE A 76 -12.82 -15.10 21.71
N ALA A 77 -12.94 -14.47 22.87
CA ALA A 77 -14.24 -14.10 23.39
C ALA A 77 -14.79 -12.97 22.50
N SER A 78 -16.02 -13.14 21.97
CA SER A 78 -16.60 -12.20 21.00
C SER A 78 -16.72 -10.75 21.50
N GLY A 79 -16.56 -10.51 22.81
CA GLY A 79 -16.67 -9.20 23.44
C GLY A 79 -15.36 -8.45 23.61
N ASP A 80 -14.22 -8.99 23.19
CA ASP A 80 -12.93 -8.30 23.32
C ASP A 80 -12.90 -7.06 22.41
N GLU A 81 -12.61 -5.89 22.99
CA GLU A 81 -12.47 -4.62 22.26
C GLU A 81 -11.26 -4.66 21.34
N VAL A 82 -11.43 -4.14 20.12
CA VAL A 82 -10.38 -4.01 19.11
C VAL A 82 -9.99 -2.54 18.98
N THR A 83 -8.69 -2.28 19.12
CA THR A 83 -8.15 -0.92 18.93
C THR A 83 -8.03 -0.62 17.44
N ILE A 84 -8.79 0.37 16.96
CA ILE A 84 -8.70 0.91 15.61
C ILE A 84 -8.44 2.41 15.77
N SER A 85 -7.19 2.81 15.53
CA SER A 85 -6.72 4.18 15.75
C SER A 85 -7.10 5.12 14.61
N ASP A 86 -7.16 4.60 13.38
CA ASP A 86 -7.56 5.36 12.21
C ASP A 86 -9.06 5.69 12.26
N PRO A 87 -9.44 6.98 12.32
CA PRO A 87 -10.84 7.36 12.46
C PRO A 87 -11.68 7.06 11.22
N ALA A 88 -11.08 7.09 10.02
CA ALA A 88 -11.79 6.78 8.78
C ALA A 88 -12.08 5.27 8.69
N LEU A 89 -11.11 4.43 9.04
CA LEU A 89 -11.31 2.99 9.16
C LEU A 89 -12.34 2.66 10.22
N LYS A 90 -12.22 3.23 11.42
CA LYS A 90 -13.16 2.99 12.53
C LYS A 90 -14.59 3.35 12.13
N ALA A 91 -14.79 4.51 11.50
CA ALA A 91 -16.08 4.96 11.02
C ALA A 91 -16.68 4.00 9.97
N ALA A 92 -15.86 3.58 9.00
CA ALA A 92 -16.29 2.66 7.95
C ALA A 92 -16.68 1.29 8.51
N LEU A 93 -15.86 0.73 9.42
CA LEU A 93 -16.14 -0.56 10.04
C LEU A 93 -17.40 -0.51 10.91
N ASN A 94 -17.60 0.54 11.70
CA ASN A 94 -18.85 0.73 12.45
C ASN A 94 -20.08 0.73 11.52
N GLY A 95 -20.00 1.42 10.38
CA GLY A 95 -21.06 1.44 9.38
C GLY A 95 -21.33 0.07 8.72
N LEU A 96 -20.29 -0.75 8.53
CA LEU A 96 -20.41 -2.11 7.99
C LEU A 96 -21.04 -3.09 9.00
N VAL A 97 -20.79 -2.90 10.30
CA VAL A 97 -21.41 -3.72 11.36
C VAL A 97 -22.90 -3.43 11.45
N SER A 98 -23.30 -2.16 11.47
CA SER A 98 -24.71 -1.75 11.43
C SER A 98 -24.86 -0.26 11.12
N SER A 99 -25.86 0.08 10.30
CA SER A 99 -26.19 1.47 9.94
C SER A 99 -26.66 2.33 11.13
N SER A 100 -26.94 1.73 12.29
CA SER A 100 -27.35 2.44 13.50
C SER A 100 -26.18 2.87 14.40
N ARG A 101 -24.96 2.40 14.11
CA ARG A 101 -23.78 2.69 14.93
C ARG A 101 -23.23 4.07 14.61
N ASN A 102 -22.66 4.72 15.62
CA ASN A 102 -21.90 5.95 15.43
C ASN A 102 -20.51 5.61 14.89
N ALA A 103 -19.88 6.60 14.24
CA ALA A 103 -18.57 6.43 13.62
C ALA A 103 -17.48 5.99 14.61
N ASP A 104 -17.58 6.41 15.88
CA ASP A 104 -16.57 6.21 16.91
C ASP A 104 -16.95 5.16 17.96
N ASP A 105 -18.07 4.46 17.79
CA ASP A 105 -18.50 3.37 18.69
C ASP A 105 -17.39 2.32 18.85
N ILE A 106 -17.30 1.72 20.03
CA ILE A 106 -16.32 0.66 20.35
C ILE A 106 -16.61 -0.57 19.49
N LEU A 107 -15.61 -1.01 18.72
CA LEU A 107 -15.69 -2.23 17.93
C LEU A 107 -15.08 -3.40 18.70
N THR A 108 -15.80 -4.51 18.75
CA THR A 108 -15.31 -5.77 19.32
C THR A 108 -14.88 -6.74 18.23
N GLN A 109 -14.16 -7.79 18.61
CA GLN A 109 -13.84 -8.87 17.68
C GLN A 109 -15.09 -9.53 17.10
N GLY A 110 -16.15 -9.68 17.90
CA GLY A 110 -17.44 -10.21 17.43
C GLY A 110 -18.11 -9.31 16.40
N ASP A 111 -18.03 -7.99 16.59
CA ASP A 111 -18.50 -7.02 15.60
C ASP A 111 -17.75 -7.19 14.27
N LEU A 112 -16.42 -7.22 14.31
CA LEU A 112 -15.58 -7.33 13.10
C LEU A 112 -15.73 -8.70 12.41
N ALA A 113 -15.87 -9.77 13.18
CA ALA A 113 -16.14 -11.11 12.65
C ALA A 113 -17.51 -11.21 11.97
N SER A 114 -18.47 -10.34 12.29
CA SER A 114 -19.78 -10.31 11.60
C SER A 114 -19.70 -9.78 10.17
N ILE A 115 -18.67 -9.01 9.84
CA ILE A 115 -18.42 -8.50 8.50
C ILE A 115 -17.85 -9.63 7.63
N SER A 116 -18.48 -9.88 6.47
CA SER A 116 -18.10 -10.99 5.59
C SER A 116 -18.23 -10.63 4.12
N GLY A 117 -17.65 -11.48 3.26
CA GLY A 117 -17.79 -11.35 1.82
C GLY A 117 -16.90 -10.25 1.22
N SER A 118 -17.50 -9.33 0.46
CA SER A 118 -16.80 -8.27 -0.25
C SER A 118 -17.01 -6.94 0.42
N ILE A 119 -15.93 -6.24 0.75
CA ILE A 119 -16.00 -4.89 1.33
C ILE A 119 -15.18 -3.90 0.50
N SER A 120 -15.64 -2.64 0.49
CA SER A 120 -14.94 -1.52 -0.12
C SER A 120 -14.68 -0.45 0.93
N LEU A 121 -13.41 -0.13 1.09
CA LEU A 121 -12.85 0.91 1.96
C LEU A 121 -12.04 1.92 1.13
N ALA A 122 -12.38 2.04 -0.16
CA ALA A 122 -11.67 2.87 -1.13
C ALA A 122 -11.91 4.37 -0.89
N SER A 123 -10.89 5.20 -1.14
CA SER A 123 -11.00 6.67 -1.13
C SER A 123 -11.47 7.27 0.20
N LEU A 124 -11.08 6.67 1.33
CA LEU A 124 -11.49 7.11 2.66
C LEU A 124 -10.42 7.93 3.40
N GLY A 125 -9.21 8.01 2.84
CA GLY A 125 -8.08 8.65 3.51
C GLY A 125 -7.54 7.84 4.67
N ILE A 126 -7.65 6.50 4.60
CA ILE A 126 -7.12 5.59 5.61
C ILE A 126 -5.59 5.55 5.51
N GLU A 127 -4.92 5.63 6.66
CA GLU A 127 -3.46 5.54 6.77
C GLU A 127 -3.04 4.27 7.51
N ASP A 128 -3.75 3.94 8.60
CA ASP A 128 -3.46 2.81 9.48
C ASP A 128 -4.60 1.78 9.41
N ILE A 129 -4.26 0.55 9.02
CA ILE A 129 -5.21 -0.56 8.91
C ILE A 129 -5.16 -1.54 10.09
N THR A 130 -4.52 -1.16 11.20
CA THR A 130 -4.54 -1.95 12.43
C THR A 130 -5.99 -2.22 12.89
N GLY A 131 -6.28 -3.48 13.21
CA GLY A 131 -7.61 -3.99 13.55
C GLY A 131 -8.33 -4.67 12.38
N ILE A 132 -7.86 -4.51 11.14
CA ILE A 132 -8.45 -5.15 9.97
C ILE A 132 -8.25 -6.68 9.96
N GLU A 133 -7.24 -7.17 10.68
CA GLU A 133 -6.92 -8.59 10.84
C GLU A 133 -8.07 -9.40 11.47
N TYR A 134 -9.00 -8.73 12.17
CA TYR A 134 -10.18 -9.34 12.80
C TYR A 134 -11.36 -9.52 11.84
N LEU A 135 -11.26 -9.06 10.58
CA LEU A 135 -12.27 -9.30 9.53
C LEU A 135 -12.15 -10.71 8.95
N VAL A 136 -12.21 -11.72 9.82
CA VAL A 136 -11.86 -13.12 9.53
C VAL A 136 -12.73 -13.78 8.46
N ASN A 137 -13.91 -13.21 8.16
CA ASN A 137 -14.87 -13.73 7.18
C ASN A 137 -14.88 -12.94 5.85
N VAL A 138 -14.03 -11.91 5.71
CA VAL A 138 -13.89 -11.14 4.48
C VAL A 138 -13.06 -11.93 3.46
N THR A 139 -13.54 -11.97 2.22
CA THR A 139 -12.92 -12.71 1.11
C THR A 139 -12.47 -11.80 -0.04
N LYS A 140 -12.98 -10.57 -0.11
CA LYS A 140 -12.56 -9.56 -1.10
C LYS A 140 -12.48 -8.20 -0.40
N ILE A 141 -11.37 -7.50 -0.59
CA ILE A 141 -11.16 -6.18 0.01
C ILE A 141 -10.63 -5.18 -1.02
N ASP A 142 -11.29 -4.02 -1.10
CA ASP A 142 -10.85 -2.87 -1.90
C ASP A 142 -10.41 -1.73 -0.96
N LEU A 143 -9.10 -1.45 -0.96
CA LEU A 143 -8.42 -0.41 -0.18
C LEU A 143 -7.78 0.65 -1.09
N ARG A 144 -8.20 0.71 -2.36
CA ARG A 144 -7.62 1.66 -3.32
C ARG A 144 -7.77 3.12 -2.90
N ASP A 145 -6.91 3.98 -3.41
CA ASP A 145 -7.01 5.44 -3.24
C ASP A 145 -6.99 5.87 -1.76
N ASN A 146 -6.13 5.25 -0.96
CA ASN A 146 -5.87 5.62 0.43
C ASN A 146 -4.40 6.03 0.59
N ILE A 147 -3.91 6.14 1.82
CA ILE A 147 -2.54 6.55 2.13
C ILE A 147 -1.86 5.47 2.99
N ILE A 148 -2.20 4.20 2.72
CA ILE A 148 -1.72 3.05 3.48
C ILE A 148 -0.25 2.80 3.13
N GLN A 149 0.59 2.67 4.16
CA GLN A 149 2.00 2.30 4.01
C GLN A 149 2.27 0.86 4.48
N ASP A 150 1.70 0.50 5.64
CA ASP A 150 1.89 -0.81 6.26
C ASP A 150 0.67 -1.70 6.02
N ILE A 151 0.92 -2.84 5.35
CA ILE A 151 -0.08 -3.87 5.13
C ILE A 151 0.15 -5.14 5.95
N THR A 152 1.02 -5.09 6.96
CA THR A 152 1.25 -6.19 7.90
C THR A 152 -0.05 -6.74 8.52
N PRO A 153 -1.05 -5.90 8.88
CA PRO A 153 -2.33 -6.39 9.41
C PRO A 153 -3.08 -7.35 8.46
N LEU A 154 -2.81 -7.32 7.14
CA LEU A 154 -3.45 -8.24 6.19
C LEU A 154 -2.88 -9.66 6.25
N ALA A 155 -1.71 -9.88 6.85
CA ALA A 155 -0.95 -11.14 6.75
C ALA A 155 -1.71 -12.38 7.29
N SER A 156 -2.62 -12.19 8.24
CA SER A 156 -3.41 -13.26 8.86
C SER A 156 -4.77 -13.48 8.19
N MET A 157 -5.18 -12.63 7.24
CA MET A 157 -6.49 -12.69 6.57
C MET A 157 -6.52 -13.78 5.48
N THR A 158 -6.24 -15.02 5.85
CA THR A 158 -6.04 -16.17 4.95
C THR A 158 -7.25 -16.53 4.09
N GLN A 159 -8.44 -16.03 4.40
CA GLN A 159 -9.66 -16.20 3.60
C GLN A 159 -9.74 -15.24 2.40
N LEU A 160 -8.84 -14.27 2.30
CA LEU A 160 -8.80 -13.34 1.17
C LEU A 160 -8.53 -14.06 -0.15
N THR A 161 -9.41 -13.81 -1.10
CA THR A 161 -9.31 -14.27 -2.50
C THR A 161 -9.00 -13.12 -3.45
N LYS A 162 -9.35 -11.87 -3.09
CA LYS A 162 -9.08 -10.68 -3.88
C LYS A 162 -8.66 -9.51 -3.01
N ILE A 163 -7.60 -8.83 -3.43
CA ILE A 163 -7.10 -7.60 -2.80
C ILE A 163 -6.83 -6.52 -3.84
N ASN A 164 -7.29 -5.31 -3.57
CA ASN A 164 -6.92 -4.11 -4.30
C ASN A 164 -6.37 -3.06 -3.35
N VAL A 165 -5.09 -2.71 -3.52
CA VAL A 165 -4.39 -1.66 -2.78
C VAL A 165 -3.77 -0.65 -3.74
N THR A 166 -4.31 -0.55 -4.96
CA THR A 166 -3.88 0.40 -5.99
C THR A 166 -3.95 1.83 -5.49
N GLN A 167 -3.01 2.70 -5.87
CA GLN A 167 -2.99 4.11 -5.42
C GLN A 167 -2.92 4.22 -3.89
N ASN A 168 -1.85 3.68 -3.31
CA ASN A 168 -1.44 3.84 -1.91
C ASN A 168 0.05 4.21 -1.86
N ILE A 169 0.69 4.07 -0.70
CA ILE A 169 2.12 4.35 -0.49
C ILE A 169 2.90 3.13 -0.01
N ILE A 170 2.47 1.93 -0.41
CA ILE A 170 3.00 0.64 0.05
C ILE A 170 4.30 0.32 -0.69
N THR A 171 5.33 -0.02 0.08
CA THR A 171 6.62 -0.46 -0.46
C THR A 171 6.90 -1.93 -0.21
N ASP A 172 6.38 -2.51 0.87
CA ASP A 172 6.65 -3.88 1.27
C ASP A 172 5.43 -4.79 1.09
N PHE A 173 5.53 -5.73 0.16
CA PHE A 173 4.46 -6.69 -0.15
C PHE A 173 4.67 -8.08 0.45
N ARG A 174 5.70 -8.28 1.28
CA ARG A 174 5.93 -9.54 2.00
C ARG A 174 4.73 -10.01 2.84
N PRO A 175 3.93 -9.14 3.48
CA PRO A 175 2.74 -9.58 4.22
C PRO A 175 1.74 -10.40 3.40
N LEU A 176 1.74 -10.26 2.06
CA LEU A 176 0.83 -11.03 1.20
C LEU A 176 1.28 -12.49 0.99
N GLN A 177 2.53 -12.84 1.31
CA GLN A 177 3.12 -14.14 1.01
C GLN A 177 2.33 -15.32 1.62
N GLY A 178 1.77 -15.13 2.81
CA GLY A 178 0.98 -16.15 3.52
C GLY A 178 -0.47 -16.32 3.02
N LEU A 179 -0.95 -15.44 2.14
CA LEU A 179 -2.35 -15.42 1.68
C LEU A 179 -2.57 -16.40 0.51
N THR A 180 -2.49 -17.68 0.82
CA THR A 180 -2.51 -18.80 -0.14
C THR A 180 -3.80 -18.90 -0.97
N ASN A 181 -4.92 -18.34 -0.50
CA ASN A 181 -6.19 -18.32 -1.23
C ASN A 181 -6.35 -17.14 -2.21
N LEU A 182 -5.39 -16.20 -2.26
CA LEU A 182 -5.46 -15.09 -3.20
C LEU A 182 -5.46 -15.60 -4.64
N THR A 183 -6.36 -15.05 -5.45
CA THR A 183 -6.49 -15.31 -6.89
C THR A 183 -6.45 -14.02 -7.72
N VAL A 184 -6.72 -12.86 -7.12
CA VAL A 184 -6.64 -11.56 -7.76
C VAL A 184 -5.91 -10.57 -6.86
N MET A 185 -4.94 -9.86 -7.44
CA MET A 185 -4.16 -8.84 -6.76
C MET A 185 -3.99 -7.62 -7.68
N ALA A 186 -4.36 -6.44 -7.16
CA ALA A 186 -4.09 -5.15 -7.76
C ALA A 186 -3.24 -4.30 -6.79
N ILE A 187 -2.01 -4.00 -7.19
CA ILE A 187 -0.95 -3.38 -6.37
C ILE A 187 -0.23 -2.24 -7.12
N THR A 188 -0.86 -1.69 -8.16
CA THR A 188 -0.23 -0.69 -9.02
C THR A 188 -0.26 0.70 -8.40
N ASP A 189 0.47 1.61 -9.03
CA ASP A 189 0.37 3.05 -8.82
C ASP A 189 0.66 3.45 -7.37
N GLN A 190 1.70 2.84 -6.78
CA GLN A 190 2.18 3.26 -5.47
C GLN A 190 3.03 4.54 -5.63
N TYR A 191 2.72 5.58 -4.86
CA TYR A 191 3.45 6.83 -4.94
C TYR A 191 3.77 7.36 -3.55
N MET A 192 5.05 7.39 -3.22
CA MET A 192 5.52 7.87 -1.93
C MET A 192 6.42 9.09 -2.13
N TYR A 193 6.40 10.01 -1.17
CA TYR A 193 7.34 11.12 -1.14
C TYR A 193 7.95 11.30 0.26
N TYR A 194 9.24 11.62 0.29
CA TYR A 194 9.95 12.01 1.51
C TYR A 194 10.31 13.49 1.48
N GLN A 195 10.31 14.11 2.65
CA GLN A 195 10.94 15.39 2.86
C GLN A 195 12.15 15.18 3.77
N ILE A 196 13.35 15.38 3.24
CA ILE A 196 14.61 15.12 3.95
C ILE A 196 15.43 16.42 4.01
N SER A 197 16.03 16.70 5.16
CA SER A 197 17.07 17.72 5.28
C SER A 197 18.43 17.10 4.96
N ASP A 198 19.27 17.81 4.22
CA ASP A 198 20.66 17.41 3.95
C ASP A 198 20.79 16.06 3.21
N PHE A 199 20.05 15.92 2.10
CA PHE A 199 20.15 14.75 1.23
C PHE A 199 21.56 14.60 0.63
N ASP A 200 22.19 13.44 0.87
CA ASP A 200 23.57 13.15 0.46
C ASP A 200 23.70 12.68 -1.00
N GLY A 201 22.57 12.56 -1.71
CA GLY A 201 22.52 12.07 -3.07
C GLY A 201 22.36 10.55 -3.17
N THR A 202 22.04 9.83 -2.09
CA THR A 202 21.84 8.38 -2.11
C THR A 202 20.52 7.96 -1.47
N ALA A 203 19.94 6.86 -1.96
CA ALA A 203 18.75 6.23 -1.40
C ALA A 203 18.80 4.72 -1.57
N ILE A 204 17.99 3.99 -0.82
CA ILE A 204 17.77 2.56 -1.03
C ILE A 204 16.45 2.38 -1.78
N ASN A 205 16.39 1.38 -2.65
CA ASN A 205 15.13 0.96 -3.25
C ASN A 205 14.31 0.21 -2.20
N GLU A 206 13.27 0.86 -1.70
CA GLU A 206 12.44 0.34 -0.61
C GLU A 206 11.32 -0.59 -1.09
N PHE A 207 11.09 -0.67 -2.40
CA PHE A 207 10.05 -1.53 -2.96
C PHE A 207 10.49 -3.00 -2.92
N ILE A 208 9.80 -3.80 -2.12
CA ILE A 208 10.08 -5.22 -1.88
C ILE A 208 8.90 -6.07 -2.37
N ALA A 209 9.21 -7.03 -3.24
CA ALA A 209 8.24 -8.00 -3.74
C ALA A 209 7.80 -8.99 -2.64
N PRO A 210 6.67 -9.72 -2.83
CA PRO A 210 6.20 -10.69 -1.85
C PRO A 210 7.22 -11.79 -1.48
N ASP A 211 8.16 -12.11 -2.37
CA ASP A 211 9.22 -13.08 -2.11
C ASP A 211 10.44 -12.50 -1.36
N GLY A 212 10.38 -11.21 -1.01
CA GLY A 212 11.42 -10.48 -0.31
C GLY A 212 12.50 -9.87 -1.21
N THR A 213 12.41 -10.02 -2.52
CA THR A 213 13.39 -9.43 -3.44
C THR A 213 13.13 -7.94 -3.68
N PRO A 214 14.18 -7.09 -3.80
CA PRO A 214 14.00 -5.72 -4.25
C PRO A 214 13.42 -5.66 -5.65
N MET A 215 12.41 -4.83 -5.84
CA MET A 215 11.75 -4.68 -7.12
C MET A 215 12.61 -3.94 -8.14
N THR A 216 12.35 -4.13 -9.42
CA THR A 216 13.20 -3.61 -10.49
C THR A 216 13.02 -2.10 -10.67
N VAL A 217 14.09 -1.35 -10.40
CA VAL A 217 14.18 0.07 -10.77
C VAL A 217 14.32 0.18 -12.30
N VAL A 218 13.42 0.92 -12.92
CA VAL A 218 13.36 1.08 -14.39
C VAL A 218 13.75 2.47 -14.87
N ALA A 219 13.73 3.46 -13.98
CA ALA A 219 14.21 4.81 -14.28
C ALA A 219 14.67 5.51 -13.00
N VAL A 220 15.67 6.38 -13.15
CA VAL A 220 16.18 7.25 -12.11
C VAL A 220 16.34 8.64 -12.71
N SER A 221 15.83 9.68 -12.04
CA SER A 221 15.91 11.05 -12.55
C SER A 221 17.33 11.63 -12.45
N HIS A 222 17.56 12.78 -13.10
CA HIS A 222 18.84 13.52 -13.03
C HIS A 222 20.09 12.68 -13.36
N ASP A 223 19.96 11.79 -14.35
CA ASP A 223 21.04 10.87 -14.77
C ASP A 223 21.60 10.01 -13.60
N GLY A 224 20.78 9.78 -12.58
CA GLY A 224 21.14 8.92 -11.46
C GLY A 224 21.27 7.45 -11.87
N ASN A 225 21.89 6.67 -10.99
CA ASN A 225 22.20 5.26 -11.24
C ASN A 225 21.61 4.37 -10.15
N TYR A 226 21.10 3.21 -10.54
CA TYR A 226 20.73 2.12 -9.63
C TYR A 226 21.79 1.02 -9.70
N ASP A 227 22.37 0.67 -8.56
CA ASP A 227 23.23 -0.50 -8.40
C ASP A 227 22.42 -1.65 -7.76
N ALA A 228 22.10 -2.66 -8.57
CA ALA A 228 21.35 -3.82 -8.15
C ALA A 228 22.09 -4.71 -7.14
N ALA A 229 23.43 -4.67 -7.09
CA ALA A 229 24.20 -5.48 -6.14
C ALA A 229 24.11 -4.94 -4.71
N SER A 230 24.04 -3.61 -4.57
CA SER A 230 23.91 -2.92 -3.29
C SER A 230 22.50 -2.41 -3.00
N ASN A 231 21.55 -2.62 -3.93
CA ASN A 231 20.19 -2.08 -3.91
C ASN A 231 20.13 -0.55 -3.68
N THR A 232 21.14 0.17 -4.17
CA THR A 232 21.33 1.60 -3.89
C THR A 232 21.07 2.44 -5.13
N ILE A 233 20.32 3.53 -4.97
CA ILE A 233 20.17 4.60 -5.96
C ILE A 233 21.13 5.73 -5.59
N SER A 234 21.80 6.30 -6.59
CA SER A 234 22.75 7.40 -6.41
C SER A 234 22.52 8.50 -7.45
N TRP A 235 22.70 9.74 -7.01
CA TRP A 235 22.62 10.95 -7.80
C TRP A 235 23.86 11.81 -7.58
N THR A 236 24.24 12.56 -8.61
CA THR A 236 25.33 13.54 -8.55
C THR A 236 24.89 14.83 -9.25
N GLY A 237 25.57 15.95 -9.01
CA GLY A 237 25.25 17.22 -9.69
C GLY A 237 23.89 17.81 -9.31
N LEU A 238 23.55 17.79 -8.02
CA LEU A 238 22.24 18.21 -7.49
C LEU A 238 22.16 19.71 -7.14
N GLU A 239 23.08 20.55 -7.61
CA GLU A 239 23.26 21.93 -7.12
C GLU A 239 22.07 22.86 -7.39
N ASN A 240 21.20 22.52 -8.33
CA ASN A 240 20.03 23.32 -8.71
C ASN A 240 18.73 22.49 -8.71
N THR A 241 18.70 21.44 -7.91
CA THR A 241 17.58 20.50 -7.82
C THR A 241 17.11 20.42 -6.37
N SER A 242 15.78 20.41 -6.17
CA SER A 242 15.14 20.27 -4.85
C SER A 242 14.40 18.94 -4.68
N SER A 243 14.36 18.11 -5.73
CA SER A 243 13.84 16.75 -5.65
C SER A 243 14.46 15.81 -6.67
N VAL A 244 14.60 14.55 -6.26
CA VAL A 244 14.94 13.43 -7.15
C VAL A 244 13.82 12.39 -7.10
N GLU A 245 13.84 11.46 -8.05
CA GLU A 245 12.81 10.44 -8.19
C GLU A 245 13.41 9.19 -8.81
N TYR A 246 12.92 8.02 -8.41
CA TYR A 246 13.12 6.78 -9.14
C TYR A 246 11.78 6.04 -9.33
N LEU A 247 11.69 5.30 -10.44
CA LEU A 247 10.51 4.53 -10.83
C LEU A 247 10.81 3.05 -10.78
N VAL A 248 9.84 2.27 -10.31
CA VAL A 248 9.90 0.81 -10.23
C VAL A 248 8.80 0.22 -11.11
N SER A 249 9.15 -0.80 -11.89
CA SER A 249 8.19 -1.63 -12.60
C SER A 249 8.67 -3.08 -12.54
N HIS A 250 7.86 -3.95 -11.93
CA HIS A 250 8.28 -5.31 -11.60
C HIS A 250 7.17 -6.32 -11.85
N ARG A 251 7.51 -7.49 -12.41
CA ARG A 251 6.56 -8.60 -12.54
C ARG A 251 6.47 -9.28 -11.18
N VAL A 252 5.32 -9.18 -10.54
CA VAL A 252 5.07 -9.84 -9.27
C VAL A 252 4.38 -11.17 -9.53
N THR A 253 4.93 -12.24 -8.96
CA THR A 253 4.33 -13.57 -8.96
C THR A 253 4.05 -13.99 -7.52
N LEU A 254 2.80 -14.34 -7.23
CA LEU A 254 2.40 -14.85 -5.91
C LEU A 254 1.26 -15.85 -6.09
N ASN A 255 1.39 -17.07 -5.56
CA ASN A 255 0.33 -18.09 -5.60
C ASN A 255 -0.26 -18.34 -7.02
N GLY A 256 0.58 -18.25 -8.06
CA GLY A 256 0.17 -18.37 -9.46
C GLY A 256 -0.45 -17.11 -10.08
N ILE A 257 -0.75 -16.09 -9.27
CA ILE A 257 -1.09 -14.75 -9.75
C ILE A 257 0.14 -14.15 -10.39
N ASN A 258 -0.04 -13.60 -11.59
CA ASN A 258 0.96 -12.82 -12.29
C ASN A 258 0.41 -11.42 -12.51
N THR A 259 1.07 -10.41 -11.95
CA THR A 259 0.69 -9.01 -12.11
C THR A 259 1.91 -8.13 -12.33
N ILE A 260 1.68 -6.88 -12.71
CA ILE A 260 2.73 -5.86 -12.79
C ILE A 260 2.54 -4.93 -11.60
N PHE A 261 3.60 -4.75 -10.82
CA PHE A 261 3.74 -3.63 -9.91
C PHE A 261 4.28 -2.43 -10.68
N ASN A 262 3.76 -1.24 -10.41
CA ASN A 262 4.39 0.02 -10.79
C ASN A 262 4.32 0.97 -9.60
N GLY A 263 5.40 1.71 -9.36
CA GLY A 263 5.44 2.73 -8.33
C GLY A 263 6.56 3.72 -8.53
N ALA A 264 6.53 4.78 -7.72
CA ALA A 264 7.51 5.84 -7.73
C ALA A 264 7.80 6.32 -6.32
N GLN A 265 9.06 6.69 -6.10
CA GLN A 265 9.50 7.40 -4.91
C GLN A 265 10.04 8.76 -5.32
N GLU A 266 9.44 9.82 -4.79
CA GLU A 266 9.99 11.18 -4.86
C GLU A 266 10.75 11.49 -3.55
N ILE A 267 11.95 12.04 -3.64
CA ILE A 267 12.70 12.53 -2.49
C ILE A 267 12.82 14.04 -2.66
N ARG A 268 12.13 14.80 -1.82
CA ARG A 268 12.23 16.25 -1.74
C ARG A 268 13.22 16.63 -0.65
N TYR A 269 14.06 17.60 -0.93
CA TYR A 269 15.09 18.03 -0.01
C TYR A 269 15.37 19.52 -0.08
N THR A 270 15.77 20.08 1.05
CA THR A 270 16.31 21.44 1.12
C THR A 270 17.81 21.34 1.01
N THR A 271 18.37 21.92 -0.06
CA THR A 271 19.81 21.89 -0.35
C THR A 271 20.62 22.59 0.76
N PHE A 272 21.47 21.85 1.48
CA PHE A 272 22.70 22.39 2.06
C PHE A 272 23.88 21.57 1.55
N VAL A 273 24.29 21.83 0.31
CA VAL A 273 25.56 21.30 -0.18
C VAL A 273 26.67 22.18 0.40
N ASN A 274 27.24 21.83 1.56
CA ASN A 274 28.53 22.36 1.98
C ASN A 274 29.63 21.35 1.65
N GLN A 275 29.98 21.28 0.37
CA GLN A 275 31.16 20.58 -0.10
C GLN A 275 32.35 21.55 -0.01
N ASN A 276 33.03 21.60 1.13
CA ASN A 276 34.35 22.22 1.28
C ASN A 276 34.51 23.62 0.63
N ALA A 277 33.95 24.67 1.23
CA ALA A 277 34.53 26.00 1.03
C ALA A 277 35.90 26.04 1.73
N VAL A 278 36.97 25.70 1.00
CA VAL A 278 38.30 26.17 1.35
C VAL A 278 38.25 27.69 1.23
N GLU A 279 38.13 28.39 2.36
CA GLU A 279 38.34 29.83 2.46
C GLU A 279 39.64 30.19 1.71
N PRO A 280 39.62 31.04 0.67
CA PRO A 280 40.84 31.64 0.21
C PRO A 280 41.32 32.58 1.33
N THR A 281 42.39 32.20 2.02
CA THR A 281 43.11 33.07 2.95
C THR A 281 43.74 34.23 2.18
N ASN A 282 42.95 35.26 1.89
CA ASN A 282 43.47 36.55 1.49
C ASN A 282 43.38 37.52 2.68
N SER A 283 44.52 37.59 3.36
CA SER A 283 44.94 38.73 4.15
C SER A 283 44.91 40.00 3.28
N ALA A 284 44.02 40.93 3.60
CA ALA A 284 44.22 42.35 3.34
C ALA A 284 43.36 43.18 4.31
N SER A 285 44.05 43.95 5.14
CA SER A 285 43.46 44.91 6.08
C SER A 285 42.87 46.11 5.34
N SER A 286 41.74 46.66 5.82
CA SER A 286 41.67 48.08 6.20
C SER A 286 40.29 48.46 6.76
N THR A 287 40.36 49.19 7.87
CA THR A 287 39.36 49.91 8.66
C THR A 287 38.40 50.83 7.89
N SER A 288 37.14 50.94 8.35
CA SER A 288 36.49 52.25 8.66
C SER A 288 35.03 52.08 9.13
N THR A 289 34.70 52.85 10.16
CA THR A 289 33.46 53.01 10.94
C THR A 289 32.30 53.69 10.18
N GLY A 290 31.05 53.46 10.60
CA GLY A 290 29.94 54.40 10.35
C GLY A 290 28.52 53.84 10.46
N THR A 291 27.79 54.25 11.50
CA THR A 291 26.39 53.94 11.82
C THR A 291 25.35 54.71 10.98
N THR A 292 24.18 54.10 10.75
CA THR A 292 22.78 54.57 10.96
C THR A 292 21.77 54.30 9.82
N SER A 293 20.67 53.66 10.24
CA SER A 293 19.25 53.95 9.95
C SER A 293 18.68 53.99 8.51
N SER A 294 17.64 53.15 8.36
CA SER A 294 16.32 53.46 7.77
C SER A 294 15.96 53.00 6.36
N THR A 295 14.67 52.61 6.29
CA THR A 295 13.76 52.49 5.14
C THR A 295 13.89 51.26 4.24
N LEU A 296 13.01 50.28 4.52
CA LEU A 296 12.25 49.59 3.47
C LEU A 296 11.46 50.63 2.67
N PRO A 297 11.35 50.45 1.34
CA PRO A 297 10.04 50.11 0.83
C PRO A 297 10.05 48.91 -0.11
N ASN A 298 8.93 48.21 -0.01
CA ASN A 298 8.42 47.10 -0.78
C ASN A 298 8.30 47.38 -2.28
N THR A 299 8.77 46.47 -3.14
CA THR A 299 8.19 46.11 -4.44
C THR A 299 8.62 44.66 -4.69
N GLY A 300 7.76 43.67 -4.54
CA GLY A 300 6.81 43.29 -5.59
C GLY A 300 7.35 42.04 -6.28
N GLU A 301 6.50 41.02 -6.42
CA GLU A 301 6.76 39.74 -7.10
C GLU A 301 7.54 38.70 -6.29
N ASN A 302 6.80 37.85 -5.58
CA ASN A 302 7.03 36.40 -5.52
C ASN A 302 5.76 35.74 -4.97
N SER A 303 4.70 35.81 -5.78
CA SER A 303 3.41 35.19 -5.52
C SER A 303 2.95 34.45 -6.78
N VAL A 304 3.86 33.79 -7.49
CA VAL A 304 3.51 32.96 -8.66
C VAL A 304 4.54 31.83 -8.87
N GLU A 305 4.81 30.98 -7.88
CA GLU A 305 5.59 29.75 -8.16
C GLU A 305 5.16 28.52 -7.34
N PHE A 306 3.99 28.56 -6.70
CA PHE A 306 3.46 27.43 -5.92
C PHE A 306 2.44 26.54 -6.68
N ALA A 307 2.25 26.74 -7.99
CA ALA A 307 1.18 26.06 -8.74
C ALA A 307 1.64 25.14 -9.88
N LEU A 308 2.94 25.00 -10.17
CA LEU A 308 3.41 24.22 -11.32
C LEU A 308 3.97 22.83 -11.01
N ALA A 309 4.36 22.54 -9.76
CA ALA A 309 4.84 21.21 -9.38
C ALA A 309 3.69 20.20 -9.16
N GLY A 310 2.54 20.64 -8.66
CA GLY A 310 1.35 19.80 -8.52
C GLY A 310 0.66 19.47 -9.86
N ALA A 311 0.75 20.37 -10.86
CA ALA A 311 0.06 20.21 -12.13
C ALA A 311 0.68 19.13 -13.05
N ALA A 312 1.97 18.83 -12.89
CA ALA A 312 2.64 17.76 -13.66
C ALA A 312 2.17 16.37 -13.21
N VAL A 313 1.84 16.21 -11.93
CA VAL A 313 1.30 14.95 -11.37
C VAL A 313 -0.20 14.82 -11.68
N THR A 314 -0.97 15.92 -11.71
CA THR A 314 -2.36 15.91 -12.19
C THR A 314 -2.50 15.62 -13.69
N ALA A 315 -1.45 15.89 -14.50
CA ALA A 315 -1.44 15.55 -15.92
C ALA A 315 -1.29 14.03 -16.16
N ILE A 316 -0.69 13.29 -15.23
CA ILE A 316 -0.59 11.82 -15.29
C ILE A 316 -1.96 11.18 -14.99
N ALA A 317 -2.75 11.77 -14.08
CA ALA A 317 -4.13 11.32 -13.79
C ALA A 317 -5.18 11.78 -14.82
N THR A 318 -5.03 12.95 -15.46
CA THR A 318 -6.07 13.50 -16.36
C THR A 318 -6.06 12.89 -17.78
N VAL A 319 -4.94 12.32 -18.24
CA VAL A 319 -4.86 11.69 -19.56
C VAL A 319 -5.63 10.35 -19.63
N ILE A 320 -5.91 9.72 -18.48
CA ILE A 320 -6.70 8.47 -18.42
C ILE A 320 -8.22 8.75 -18.44
N LEU A 321 -8.69 9.89 -17.91
CA LEU A 321 -10.13 10.21 -17.82
C LEU A 321 -10.74 10.82 -19.10
N VAL A 322 -9.94 11.36 -20.02
CA VAL A 322 -10.46 11.96 -21.28
C VAL A 322 -10.73 10.92 -22.38
N ARG A 323 -10.26 9.67 -22.25
CA ARG A 323 -10.54 8.60 -23.23
C ARG A 323 -11.85 7.81 -22.98
N ARG A 324 -12.69 8.20 -22.02
CA ARG A 324 -14.04 7.61 -21.81
C ARG A 324 -15.21 8.50 -22.24
N LYS A 325 -14.97 9.62 -22.94
CA LYS A 325 -16.02 10.36 -23.65
C LYS A 325 -15.62 10.67 -25.09
N LYS A 326 -15.62 9.63 -25.91
CA LYS A 326 -16.00 9.67 -27.33
C LYS A 326 -16.45 8.30 -27.77
#